data_AF-A0A522F0S6-F1
#
_entry.id   AF-A0A522F0S6-F1
#
_cell.length_a   1.000
_cell.length_b   1.000
_cell.length_c   1.000
_cell.angle_alpha   90.00
_cell.angle_beta   90.00
_cell.angle_gamma   90.00
#
_symmetry.space_group_name_H-M   'P 1'
#
loop_
_entity.id
_entity.type
_entity.pdbx_description
1 polymer ?
#
loop_
_entity_poly.entity_id
_entity_poly.type
_entity_poly.pdbx_seq_one_letter_code
_entity_poly.pdbx_strand_id
1 'polypeptide(L)'
;MELGACQSIRRNEHRWQAGYSKGGLLQRLHVQRGNESYQLISINGHLDAFSCQARQKDWLNLNHLLWRPCASWDDLVALAPDMLVTGLDANTRNPITVIKDGYISNNAWENAGRREVKFMLAHPLGVRRESTISTKEPNKDYHELDTPDAHRPHYAKGGMLDLVCYMNAKEFLSESSSRIKVHPAKTVIWPEEHEARDHSVIGSSPIVIKPQSTLARVSQFVASGITGTKPLLACLILKNRIHGEQQLLSIYQQQVAVVGPQDDQSRVSKANTGFFIKNPLYCRTVETDQSKINGIRLE
;
A
#
# COMPACT_ATOMS: atom_id res chain seq x y z
N MET A 1 18.22 20.00 4.32
CA MET A 1 17.71 18.63 4.15
C MET A 1 18.92 17.75 3.99
N GLU A 2 19.11 16.79 4.89
CA GLU A 2 20.20 15.83 4.82
C GLU A 2 19.65 14.50 4.33
N LEU A 3 20.32 13.92 3.32
CA LEU A 3 20.00 12.58 2.85
C LEU A 3 20.50 11.57 3.91
N GLY A 4 19.57 10.88 4.54
CA GLY A 4 19.89 9.76 5.43
C GLY A 4 20.13 8.47 4.66
N ALA A 5 20.03 7.33 5.36
CA ALA A 5 20.23 6.02 4.76
C ALA A 5 19.28 5.77 3.56
N CYS A 6 19.86 5.24 2.49
CA CYS A 6 19.22 4.90 1.24
C CYS A 6 19.29 3.37 1.06
N GLN A 7 18.14 2.72 0.92
CA GLN A 7 18.04 1.27 0.82
C GLN A 7 17.30 0.90 -0.47
N SER A 8 18.01 0.27 -1.41
CA SER A 8 17.39 -0.22 -2.65
C SER A 8 17.08 -1.70 -2.54
N ILE A 9 15.93 -2.12 -3.09
CA ILE A 9 15.62 -3.53 -3.32
C ILE A 9 15.24 -3.74 -4.77
N ARG A 10 15.84 -4.76 -5.39
CA ARG A 10 15.52 -5.20 -6.75
C ARG A 10 14.90 -6.57 -6.68
N ARG A 11 14.05 -6.92 -7.65
CA ARG A 11 13.49 -8.28 -7.74
C ARG A 11 14.57 -9.33 -7.94
N ASN A 12 15.54 -9.01 -8.79
CA ASN A 12 16.68 -9.83 -9.16
C ASN A 12 17.96 -9.01 -9.00
N GLU A 13 19.01 -9.64 -8.49
CA GLU A 13 20.26 -8.96 -8.10
C GLU A 13 21.18 -8.69 -9.30
N HIS A 14 21.11 -9.53 -10.34
CA HIS A 14 21.99 -9.44 -11.50
C HIS A 14 21.42 -8.57 -12.61
N ARG A 15 22.24 -7.64 -13.13
CA ARG A 15 21.86 -6.67 -14.18
C ARG A 15 21.28 -7.30 -15.45
N TRP A 16 21.72 -8.52 -15.78
CA TRP A 16 21.31 -9.24 -17.00
C TRP A 16 20.03 -10.05 -16.83
N GLN A 17 19.50 -10.16 -15.61
CA GLN A 17 18.27 -10.90 -15.35
C GLN A 17 17.03 -10.03 -15.59
N ALA A 18 16.02 -10.63 -16.23
CA ALA A 18 14.71 -9.99 -16.37
C ALA A 18 14.20 -9.55 -15.00
N GLY A 19 13.80 -8.29 -14.87
CA GLY A 19 13.32 -7.75 -13.59
C GLY A 19 14.37 -7.11 -12.68
N TYR A 20 15.63 -7.01 -13.09
CA TYR A 20 16.64 -6.18 -12.40
C TYR A 20 16.18 -4.71 -12.24
N SER A 21 15.44 -4.19 -13.21
CA SER A 21 14.88 -2.83 -13.19
C SER A 21 13.61 -2.69 -12.34
N LYS A 22 13.10 -3.77 -11.74
CA LYS A 22 11.89 -3.77 -10.91
C LYS A 22 12.22 -3.88 -9.43
N GLY A 23 11.36 -3.26 -8.61
CA GLY A 23 11.56 -3.11 -7.17
C GLY A 23 11.45 -1.64 -6.80
N GLY A 24 12.39 -1.13 -6.01
CA GLY A 24 12.41 0.28 -5.66
C GLY A 24 13.38 0.63 -4.54
N LEU A 25 13.07 1.73 -3.87
CA LEU A 25 13.98 2.46 -3.02
C LEU A 25 13.24 3.00 -1.80
N LEU A 26 13.84 2.87 -0.62
CA LEU A 26 13.47 3.59 0.59
C LEU A 26 14.55 4.62 0.92
N GLN A 27 14.15 5.86 1.12
CA GLN A 27 14.99 6.97 1.56
C GLN A 27 14.50 7.48 2.90
N ARG A 28 15.44 7.68 3.83
CA ARG A 28 15.19 8.41 5.08
C ARG A 28 15.74 9.81 4.93
N LEU A 29 14.93 10.82 5.21
CA LEU A 29 15.28 12.22 5.07
C LEU A 29 15.17 12.90 6.42
N HIS A 30 16.22 13.61 6.80
CA HIS A 30 16.17 14.51 7.95
C HIS A 30 15.97 15.94 7.43
N VAL A 31 14.84 16.53 7.80
CA VAL A 31 14.50 17.90 7.45
C VAL A 31 14.51 18.77 8.70
N GLN A 32 15.26 19.86 8.66
CA GLN A 32 15.30 20.86 9.72
C GLN A 32 14.69 22.17 9.21
N ARG A 33 13.83 22.78 10.04
CA ARG A 33 13.25 24.11 9.80
C ARG A 33 13.35 24.91 11.09
N GLY A 34 14.31 25.83 11.16
CA GLY A 34 14.62 26.53 12.40
C GLY A 34 15.00 25.53 13.51
N ASN A 35 14.22 25.52 14.59
CA ASN A 35 14.43 24.62 15.74
C ASN A 35 13.64 23.31 15.64
N GLU A 36 12.85 23.12 14.58
CA GLU A 36 12.06 21.91 14.36
C GLU A 36 12.84 20.93 13.48
N SER A 37 12.78 19.64 13.85
CA SER A 37 13.38 18.53 13.12
C SER A 37 12.29 17.51 12.77
N TYR A 38 12.36 16.97 11.55
CA TYR A 38 11.44 15.99 11.03
C TYR A 38 12.20 14.83 10.39
N GLN A 39 11.73 13.62 10.63
CA GLN A 39 12.13 12.39 9.98
C GLN A 39 11.08 12.01 8.94
N LEU A 40 11.46 12.03 7.67
CA LEU A 40 10.59 11.62 6.57
C LEU A 40 11.08 10.30 5.99
N ILE A 41 10.16 9.43 5.60
CA ILE A 41 10.45 8.28 4.76
C ILE A 41 9.79 8.46 3.41
N SER A 42 10.57 8.34 2.35
CA SER A 42 10.08 8.25 0.98
C SER A 42 10.32 6.85 0.44
N ILE A 43 9.28 6.22 -0.11
CA ILE A 43 9.40 4.97 -0.85
C ILE A 43 9.04 5.23 -2.31
N ASN A 44 9.92 4.83 -3.22
CA ASN A 44 9.65 4.89 -4.65
C ASN A 44 9.74 3.49 -5.24
N GLY A 45 8.78 3.10 -6.08
CA GLY A 45 8.74 1.76 -6.65
C GLY A 45 8.37 1.74 -8.12
N HIS A 46 8.95 0.79 -8.84
CA HIS A 46 8.61 0.46 -10.22
C HIS A 46 8.38 -1.05 -10.28
N LEU A 47 7.11 -1.46 -10.31
CA LEU A 47 6.74 -2.86 -10.15
C LEU A 47 6.56 -3.58 -11.49
N ASP A 48 6.46 -4.90 -11.48
CA ASP A 48 6.30 -5.69 -12.70
C ASP A 48 5.04 -5.33 -13.49
N ALA A 49 5.19 -5.20 -14.81
CA ALA A 49 4.13 -4.75 -15.69
C ALA A 49 3.24 -5.87 -16.26
N PHE A 50 3.67 -7.13 -16.20
CA PHE A 50 3.05 -8.22 -16.94
C PHE A 50 2.51 -9.32 -16.02
N SER A 51 3.19 -9.60 -14.91
CA SER A 51 2.84 -10.66 -13.98
C SER A 51 2.39 -10.09 -12.64
N CYS A 52 1.11 -10.32 -12.31
CA CYS A 52 0.56 -9.97 -11.00
C CYS A 52 1.32 -10.64 -9.84
N GLN A 53 1.81 -11.88 -10.02
CA GLN A 53 2.59 -12.58 -8.99
C GLN A 53 3.95 -11.92 -8.79
N ALA A 54 4.63 -11.56 -9.89
CA ALA A 54 5.90 -10.86 -9.79
C ALA A 54 5.74 -9.47 -9.17
N ARG A 55 4.69 -8.74 -9.53
CA ARG A 55 4.34 -7.46 -8.93
C ARG A 55 4.08 -7.58 -7.43
N GLN A 56 3.38 -8.62 -7.01
CA GLN A 56 3.18 -8.92 -5.59
C GLN A 56 4.52 -9.15 -4.88
N LYS A 57 5.45 -9.89 -5.50
CA LYS A 57 6.81 -10.07 -4.96
C LYS A 57 7.55 -8.73 -4.85
N ASP A 58 7.50 -7.89 -5.88
CA ASP A 58 8.11 -6.56 -5.88
C ASP A 58 7.55 -5.67 -4.75
N TRP A 59 6.23 -5.73 -4.53
CA TRP A 59 5.55 -5.03 -3.46
C TRP A 59 5.93 -5.50 -2.06
N LEU A 60 5.99 -6.82 -1.85
CA LEU A 60 6.40 -7.42 -0.59
C LEU A 60 7.84 -7.02 -0.26
N ASN A 61 8.73 -7.07 -1.25
CA ASN A 61 10.10 -6.60 -1.12
C ASN A 61 10.17 -5.13 -0.63
N LEU A 62 9.35 -4.23 -1.19
CA LEU A 62 9.29 -2.84 -0.71
C LEU A 62 8.73 -2.73 0.71
N ASN A 63 7.70 -3.50 1.03
CA ASN A 63 7.15 -3.55 2.39
C ASN A 63 8.20 -3.99 3.41
N HIS A 64 9.09 -4.92 3.05
CA HIS A 64 10.18 -5.38 3.92
C HIS A 64 11.22 -4.31 4.24
N LEU A 65 11.43 -3.32 3.36
CA LEU A 65 12.32 -2.21 3.67
C LEU A 65 11.73 -1.33 4.79
N LEU A 66 10.41 -1.19 4.84
CA LEU A 66 9.71 -0.33 5.80
C LEU A 66 9.39 -1.05 7.11
N TRP A 67 8.79 -2.24 7.02
CA TRP A 67 8.28 -3.02 8.13
C TRP A 67 9.31 -4.09 8.50
N ARG A 68 10.19 -3.76 9.45
CA ARG A 68 11.25 -4.66 9.94
C ARG A 68 11.02 -5.04 11.40
N PRO A 69 11.53 -6.20 11.85
CA PRO A 69 11.45 -6.57 13.26
C PRO A 69 12.03 -5.48 14.17
N CYS A 70 11.36 -5.24 15.30
CA CYS A 70 11.84 -4.39 16.38
C CYS A 70 11.80 -5.17 17.70
N ALA A 71 12.78 -4.96 18.58
CA ALA A 71 12.86 -5.66 19.86
C ALA A 71 12.35 -4.79 21.02
N SER A 72 12.40 -3.47 20.87
CA SER A 72 12.09 -2.50 21.93
C SER A 72 11.21 -1.35 21.46
N TRP A 73 10.72 -0.56 22.41
CA TRP A 73 10.00 0.68 22.12
C TRP A 73 10.90 1.69 21.40
N ASP A 74 12.14 1.86 21.84
CA ASP A 74 13.09 2.80 21.23
C ASP A 74 13.38 2.45 19.76
N ASP A 75 13.49 1.16 19.43
CA ASP A 75 13.62 0.70 18.05
C ASP A 75 12.41 1.10 17.20
N LEU A 76 11.20 0.96 17.76
CA LEU A 76 9.95 1.34 17.08
C LEU A 76 9.84 2.86 16.91
N VAL A 77 10.26 3.63 17.92
CA VAL A 77 10.32 5.10 17.87
C VAL A 77 11.29 5.59 16.79
N ALA A 78 12.45 4.93 16.64
CA ALA A 78 13.44 5.22 15.61
C ALA A 78 12.95 4.82 14.20
N LEU A 79 12.05 3.83 14.12
CA LEU A 79 11.43 3.38 12.88
C LEU A 79 10.31 4.29 12.39
N ALA A 80 9.49 4.79 13.31
CA ALA A 80 8.30 5.58 13.02
C ALA A 80 8.68 7.01 12.57
N PRO A 81 8.46 7.36 11.28
CA PRO A 81 8.77 8.70 10.80
C PRO A 81 7.64 9.68 11.12
N ASP A 82 7.95 10.98 11.09
CA ASP A 82 6.93 12.03 11.17
C ASP A 82 6.04 12.03 9.91
N MET A 83 6.56 11.52 8.80
CA MET A 83 5.83 11.35 7.56
C MET A 83 6.35 10.19 6.73
N LEU A 84 5.44 9.43 6.13
CA LEU A 84 5.73 8.42 5.12
C LEU A 84 4.98 8.80 3.85
N VAL A 85 5.71 8.90 2.76
CA VAL A 85 5.18 9.13 1.41
C VAL A 85 5.70 8.04 0.50
N THR A 86 4.82 7.52 -0.34
CA THR A 86 5.14 6.45 -1.28
C THR A 86 4.65 6.84 -2.66
N GLY A 87 5.51 6.75 -3.67
CA GLY A 87 5.18 6.90 -5.09
C GLY A 87 5.52 5.63 -5.84
N LEU A 88 4.59 5.11 -6.63
CA LEU A 88 4.76 3.82 -7.28
C LEU A 88 4.29 3.93 -8.71
N ASP A 89 5.12 3.52 -9.66
CA ASP A 89 4.61 2.91 -10.89
C ASP A 89 4.22 1.47 -10.53
N ALA A 90 3.00 1.34 -10.01
CA ALA A 90 2.40 0.09 -9.60
C ALA A 90 2.11 -0.82 -10.79
N ASN A 91 2.13 -0.27 -12.01
CA ASN A 91 1.86 -0.97 -13.25
C ASN A 91 0.51 -1.70 -13.28
N THR A 92 -0.50 -1.26 -12.50
CA THR A 92 -1.81 -1.91 -12.53
C THR A 92 -2.50 -1.71 -13.88
N ARG A 93 -3.34 -2.68 -14.24
CA ARG A 93 -4.07 -2.70 -15.49
C ARG A 93 -5.52 -3.01 -15.19
N ASN A 94 -6.41 -2.41 -15.97
CA ASN A 94 -7.83 -2.65 -15.82
C ASN A 94 -8.16 -4.05 -16.33
N PRO A 95 -8.79 -4.92 -15.51
CA PRO A 95 -9.18 -6.22 -15.99
C PRO A 95 -10.40 -6.10 -16.91
N ILE A 96 -10.35 -6.85 -17.99
CA ILE A 96 -11.43 -6.96 -18.96
C ILE A 96 -12.31 -8.15 -18.62
N THR A 97 -13.62 -7.89 -18.53
CA THR A 97 -14.64 -8.93 -18.49
C THR A 97 -15.19 -9.12 -19.90
N VAL A 98 -15.14 -10.33 -20.43
CA VAL A 98 -15.78 -10.68 -21.71
C VAL A 98 -17.29 -10.77 -21.49
N ILE A 99 -18.05 -10.03 -22.28
CA ILE A 99 -19.51 -10.08 -22.32
C ILE A 99 -19.95 -10.57 -23.71
N LYS A 100 -21.24 -10.90 -23.85
CA LYS A 100 -21.79 -11.47 -25.09
C LYS A 100 -21.46 -10.65 -26.34
N ASP A 101 -21.45 -9.32 -26.21
CA ASP A 101 -21.29 -8.37 -27.32
C ASP A 101 -19.99 -7.53 -27.21
N GLY A 102 -18.96 -8.03 -26.52
CA GLY A 102 -17.67 -7.36 -26.43
C GLY A 102 -16.97 -7.51 -25.09
N TYR A 103 -16.41 -6.40 -24.60
CA TYR A 103 -15.54 -6.37 -23.44
C TYR A 103 -15.90 -5.18 -22.54
N ILE A 104 -15.84 -5.38 -21.22
CA ILE A 104 -15.96 -4.30 -20.24
C ILE A 104 -14.64 -4.18 -19.51
N SER A 105 -13.98 -3.04 -19.65
CA SER A 105 -12.83 -2.68 -18.83
C SER A 105 -13.29 -2.18 -17.47
N ASN A 106 -12.65 -2.67 -16.42
CA ASN A 106 -13.00 -2.27 -15.06
C ASN A 106 -11.81 -1.69 -14.36
N ASN A 107 -12.01 -0.58 -13.67
CA ASN A 107 -10.98 -0.01 -12.82
C ASN A 107 -10.57 -1.02 -11.73
N ALA A 108 -9.27 -1.34 -11.67
CA ALA A 108 -8.76 -2.29 -10.70
C ALA A 108 -8.95 -1.83 -9.24
N TRP A 109 -8.90 -0.53 -8.96
CA TRP A 109 -8.94 0.04 -7.61
C TRP A 109 -10.35 0.19 -7.03
N GLU A 110 -11.39 0.15 -7.87
CA GLU A 110 -12.79 0.24 -7.43
C GLU A 110 -13.25 -1.03 -6.70
N ASN A 111 -12.54 -2.15 -6.87
CA ASN A 111 -12.85 -3.41 -6.21
C ASN A 111 -11.61 -3.97 -5.50
N ALA A 112 -11.54 -3.76 -4.19
CA ALA A 112 -10.45 -4.22 -3.35
C ALA A 112 -10.25 -5.75 -3.32
N GLY A 113 -11.23 -6.53 -3.79
CA GLY A 113 -11.12 -7.99 -3.93
C GLY A 113 -10.36 -8.45 -5.16
N ARG A 114 -10.07 -7.56 -6.12
CA ARG A 114 -9.37 -7.88 -7.37
C ARG A 114 -7.91 -8.26 -7.12
N ARG A 115 -7.46 -9.32 -7.79
CA ARG A 115 -6.12 -9.90 -7.62
C ARG A 115 -5.01 -8.86 -7.83
N GLU A 116 -5.24 -7.94 -8.75
CA GLU A 116 -4.32 -6.91 -9.22
C GLU A 116 -3.91 -5.93 -8.11
N VAL A 117 -4.82 -5.63 -7.18
CA VAL A 117 -4.63 -4.59 -6.16
C VAL A 117 -4.76 -5.11 -4.74
N LYS A 118 -5.35 -6.29 -4.54
CA LYS A 118 -5.67 -6.84 -3.22
C LYS A 118 -4.48 -6.82 -2.26
N PHE A 119 -3.29 -7.21 -2.72
CA PHE A 119 -2.09 -7.24 -1.87
C PHE A 119 -1.59 -5.84 -1.49
N MET A 120 -1.69 -4.87 -2.41
CA MET A 120 -1.32 -3.47 -2.13
C MET A 120 -2.30 -2.79 -1.16
N LEU A 121 -3.58 -3.15 -1.25
CA LEU A 121 -4.60 -2.64 -0.35
C LEU A 121 -4.54 -3.31 1.03
N ALA A 122 -4.19 -4.60 1.09
CA ALA A 122 -4.05 -5.34 2.34
C ALA A 122 -2.83 -4.89 3.16
N HIS A 123 -1.68 -4.68 2.52
CA HIS A 123 -0.43 -4.24 3.18
C HIS A 123 0.03 -2.91 2.61
N PRO A 124 -0.62 -1.80 3.01
CA PRO A 124 -0.44 -0.53 2.36
C PRO A 124 0.79 0.22 2.90
N LEU A 125 1.49 0.91 1.99
CA LEU A 125 2.59 1.82 2.31
C LEU A 125 2.09 3.26 2.57
N GLY A 126 0.97 3.38 3.29
CA GLY A 126 0.27 4.64 3.59
C GLY A 126 -1.25 4.45 3.71
N VAL A 127 -1.90 5.28 4.53
CA VAL A 127 -3.36 5.16 4.78
C VAL A 127 -4.19 5.85 3.72
N ARG A 128 -3.71 6.99 3.22
CA ARG A 128 -4.32 7.72 2.12
C ARG A 128 -3.67 7.26 0.83
N ARG A 129 -4.50 7.06 -0.20
CA ARG A 129 -4.10 6.49 -1.49
C ARG A 129 -4.74 7.32 -2.58
N GLU A 130 -3.92 7.78 -3.52
CA GLU A 130 -4.35 8.60 -4.64
C GLU A 130 -3.80 8.02 -5.94
N SER A 131 -4.65 8.02 -6.97
CA SER A 131 -4.32 7.49 -8.29
C SER A 131 -5.23 8.09 -9.38
N THR A 132 -4.94 7.81 -10.64
CA THR A 132 -5.74 8.26 -11.81
C THR A 132 -6.23 7.06 -12.59
N ILE A 133 -7.42 7.15 -13.20
CA ILE A 133 -8.03 6.08 -14.01
C ILE A 133 -7.18 5.66 -15.22
N SER A 134 -6.34 6.57 -15.69
CA SER A 134 -5.35 6.37 -16.73
C SER A 134 -4.20 7.32 -16.50
N THR A 135 -2.98 6.86 -16.72
CA THR A 135 -1.81 7.73 -16.82
C THR A 135 -1.54 8.16 -18.27
N LYS A 136 -2.39 7.83 -19.22
CA LYS A 136 -2.33 8.34 -20.60
C LYS A 136 -3.29 9.51 -20.81
N GLU A 137 -2.94 10.42 -21.72
CA GLU A 137 -3.66 11.68 -21.90
C GLU A 137 -5.16 11.45 -22.20
N PRO A 138 -6.07 12.16 -21.49
CA PRO A 138 -7.52 12.02 -21.64
C PRO A 138 -8.03 12.25 -23.06
N ASN A 139 -7.36 13.12 -23.81
CA ASN A 139 -7.87 13.61 -25.08
C ASN A 139 -7.29 12.86 -26.30
N LYS A 140 -6.35 11.92 -26.06
CA LYS A 140 -5.70 11.15 -27.13
C LYS A 140 -5.87 9.63 -26.98
N ASP A 141 -5.98 9.08 -25.76
CA ASP A 141 -5.77 7.64 -25.55
C ASP A 141 -6.75 6.93 -24.57
N TYR A 142 -7.94 7.47 -24.28
CA TYR A 142 -8.91 6.70 -23.47
C TYR A 142 -9.39 5.42 -24.13
N HIS A 143 -9.28 5.29 -25.46
CA HIS A 143 -9.57 4.04 -26.16
C HIS A 143 -8.74 2.87 -25.61
N GLU A 144 -7.53 3.13 -25.12
CA GLU A 144 -6.71 2.08 -24.51
C GLU A 144 -7.28 1.52 -23.21
N LEU A 145 -8.08 2.30 -22.48
CA LEU A 145 -8.77 1.78 -21.30
C LEU A 145 -9.75 0.68 -21.70
N ASP A 146 -10.31 0.72 -22.91
CA ASP A 146 -11.31 -0.24 -23.39
C ASP A 146 -10.75 -1.23 -24.44
N THR A 147 -9.48 -1.09 -24.82
CA THR A 147 -8.83 -1.98 -25.80
C THR A 147 -8.14 -3.15 -25.11
N PRO A 148 -8.41 -4.41 -25.49
CA PRO A 148 -7.63 -5.55 -25.03
C PRO A 148 -6.13 -5.43 -25.34
N ASP A 149 -5.30 -5.77 -24.38
CA ASP A 149 -3.85 -5.85 -24.52
C ASP A 149 -3.44 -7.22 -25.09
N ALA A 150 -2.86 -7.21 -26.30
CA ALA A 150 -2.39 -8.43 -26.95
C ALA A 150 -1.25 -9.12 -26.17
N HIS A 151 -0.49 -8.38 -25.38
CA HIS A 151 0.61 -8.90 -24.57
C HIS A 151 0.17 -9.29 -23.15
N ARG A 152 -1.06 -8.93 -22.75
CA ARG A 152 -1.61 -9.23 -21.42
C ARG A 152 -3.07 -9.70 -21.56
N PRO A 153 -3.28 -11.00 -21.83
CA PRO A 153 -4.63 -11.55 -21.92
C PRO A 153 -5.47 -11.19 -20.69
N HIS A 154 -6.74 -10.83 -20.91
CA HIS A 154 -7.70 -10.37 -19.89
C HIS A 154 -7.48 -8.97 -19.31
N TYR A 155 -6.57 -8.17 -19.89
CA TYR A 155 -6.35 -6.79 -19.47
C TYR A 155 -6.54 -5.81 -20.61
N ALA A 156 -6.88 -4.58 -20.26
CA ALA A 156 -6.83 -3.46 -21.19
C ALA A 156 -5.38 -3.00 -21.42
N LYS A 157 -5.12 -2.37 -22.58
CA LYS A 157 -3.81 -1.76 -22.90
C LYS A 157 -3.46 -0.66 -21.90
N GLY A 158 -4.47 0.14 -21.57
CA GLY A 158 -4.42 1.21 -20.60
C GLY A 158 -4.88 0.77 -19.22
N GLY A 159 -4.71 1.67 -18.27
CA GLY A 159 -5.14 1.50 -16.89
C GLY A 159 -4.32 2.36 -15.96
N MET A 160 -4.56 2.17 -14.68
CA MET A 160 -3.92 2.97 -13.64
C MET A 160 -2.48 2.48 -13.44
N LEU A 161 -1.49 3.24 -13.89
CA LEU A 161 -0.08 2.90 -13.66
C LEU A 161 0.38 3.30 -12.26
N ASP A 162 0.02 4.51 -11.84
CA ASP A 162 0.67 5.12 -10.69
C ASP A 162 -0.18 5.10 -9.42
N LEU A 163 0.47 4.98 -8.28
CA LEU A 163 -0.15 5.09 -6.96
C LEU A 163 0.70 5.97 -6.05
N VAL A 164 0.08 6.97 -5.45
CA VAL A 164 0.68 7.78 -4.39
C VAL A 164 0.00 7.46 -3.06
N CYS A 165 0.79 7.09 -2.06
CA CYS A 165 0.29 6.80 -0.72
C CYS A 165 0.97 7.68 0.32
N TYR A 166 0.26 8.03 1.39
CA TYR A 166 0.86 8.75 2.51
C TYR A 166 0.13 8.55 3.84
N MET A 167 0.81 8.89 4.94
CA MET A 167 0.19 8.92 6.27
C MET A 167 -0.69 10.16 6.45
N ASN A 168 -1.98 9.95 6.75
CA ASN A 168 -2.92 10.99 7.12
C ASN A 168 -4.01 10.40 8.03
N ALA A 169 -3.77 10.41 9.34
CA ALA A 169 -4.69 9.83 10.32
C ALA A 169 -6.08 10.50 10.32
N LYS A 170 -6.14 11.82 10.09
CA LYS A 170 -7.40 12.57 10.12
C LYS A 170 -8.33 12.12 9.00
N GLU A 171 -7.81 12.01 7.79
CA GLU A 171 -8.59 11.55 6.64
C GLU A 171 -9.04 10.10 6.84
N PHE A 172 -8.13 9.22 7.27
CA PHE A 172 -8.48 7.82 7.57
C PHE A 172 -9.61 7.71 8.61
N LEU A 173 -9.61 8.55 9.64
CA LEU A 173 -10.69 8.58 10.64
C LEU A 173 -12.00 9.17 10.12
N SER A 174 -11.95 10.06 9.14
CA SER A 174 -13.13 10.68 8.51
C SER A 174 -13.81 9.76 7.49
N GLU A 175 -13.03 8.86 6.90
CA GLU A 175 -13.55 7.82 6.02
C GLU A 175 -14.13 6.69 6.88
N SER A 176 -15.40 6.34 6.66
CA SER A 176 -16.04 5.27 7.43
C SER A 176 -15.17 4.01 7.37
N SER A 177 -14.80 3.50 8.54
CA SER A 177 -13.70 2.54 8.78
C SER A 177 -13.85 1.16 8.14
N SER A 178 -14.79 0.97 7.21
CA SER A 178 -15.14 -0.33 6.62
C SER A 178 -14.75 -0.49 5.16
N ARG A 179 -14.37 0.58 4.45
CA ARG A 179 -14.01 0.48 3.02
C ARG A 179 -12.69 1.15 2.73
N ILE A 180 -11.74 0.37 2.20
CA ILE A 180 -10.49 0.88 1.64
C ILE A 180 -10.85 1.66 0.37
N LYS A 181 -10.38 2.91 0.28
CA LYS A 181 -10.62 3.79 -0.86
C LYS A 181 -9.32 4.24 -1.49
N VAL A 182 -9.37 4.44 -2.80
CA VAL A 182 -8.35 5.13 -3.58
C VAL A 182 -9.02 6.35 -4.20
N HIS A 183 -8.43 7.51 -3.98
CA HIS A 183 -8.98 8.79 -4.41
C HIS A 183 -8.38 9.23 -5.73
N PRO A 184 -9.08 10.06 -6.51
CA PRO A 184 -8.47 10.74 -7.64
C PRO A 184 -7.25 11.54 -7.21
N ALA A 185 -6.14 11.37 -7.93
CA ALA A 185 -4.94 12.17 -7.75
C ALA A 185 -5.25 13.65 -7.97
N LYS A 186 -4.63 14.50 -7.14
CA LYS A 186 -4.91 15.94 -7.13
C LYS A 186 -4.05 16.71 -8.11
N THR A 187 -2.86 16.20 -8.34
CA THR A 187 -1.93 16.74 -9.33
C THR A 187 -1.71 15.67 -10.39
N VAL A 188 -1.84 16.06 -11.66
CA VAL A 188 -1.49 15.21 -12.80
C VAL A 188 -0.67 16.07 -13.76
N ILE A 189 0.55 15.64 -14.02
CA ILE A 189 1.51 16.29 -14.91
C ILE A 189 1.59 15.42 -16.16
N TRP A 190 0.94 15.86 -17.23
CA TRP A 190 0.95 15.16 -18.52
C TRP A 190 2.34 15.26 -19.19
N PRO A 191 2.72 14.30 -20.04
CA PRO A 191 3.90 14.44 -20.89
C PRO A 191 3.77 15.65 -21.81
N GLU A 192 4.83 16.44 -21.96
CA GLU A 192 4.85 17.51 -22.96
C GLU A 192 5.02 16.92 -24.37
N GLU A 193 4.62 17.69 -25.38
CA GLU A 193 4.82 17.30 -26.77
C GLU A 193 6.32 17.10 -27.04
N HIS A 194 6.69 15.92 -27.55
CA HIS A 194 8.08 15.47 -27.79
C HIS A 194 8.89 15.03 -26.57
N GLU A 195 8.29 14.89 -25.38
CA GLU A 195 8.97 14.21 -24.26
C GLU A 195 9.15 12.70 -24.52
N ALA A 196 10.22 12.14 -23.98
CA ALA A 196 10.45 10.68 -24.01
C ALA A 196 9.48 9.91 -23.08
N ARG A 197 8.82 10.62 -22.17
CA ARG A 197 7.87 10.05 -21.22
C ARG A 197 6.51 9.84 -21.90
N ASP A 198 5.96 8.64 -21.79
CA ASP A 198 4.72 8.22 -22.44
C ASP A 198 3.53 8.13 -21.46
N HIS A 199 3.72 8.55 -20.21
CA HIS A 199 2.70 8.53 -19.16
C HIS A 199 2.79 9.74 -18.22
N SER A 200 1.66 10.17 -17.68
CA SER A 200 1.55 11.23 -16.69
C SER A 200 2.29 10.89 -15.41
N VAL A 201 2.80 11.89 -14.71
CA VAL A 201 3.19 11.76 -13.30
C VAL A 201 2.03 12.26 -12.46
N ILE A 202 1.67 11.52 -11.42
CA ILE A 202 0.66 11.96 -10.45
C ILE A 202 1.29 12.43 -9.14
N GLY A 203 0.61 13.34 -8.46
CA GLY A 203 1.01 13.85 -7.16
C GLY A 203 -0.16 13.97 -6.19
N SER A 204 0.17 14.01 -4.90
CA SER A 204 -0.80 14.19 -3.83
C SER A 204 -1.27 15.64 -3.71
N SER A 205 -2.28 15.86 -2.87
CA SER A 205 -2.49 17.18 -2.25
C SER A 205 -1.24 17.64 -1.48
N PRO A 206 -1.02 18.95 -1.29
CA PRO A 206 -0.05 19.43 -0.32
C PRO A 206 -0.32 18.85 1.06
N ILE A 207 0.72 18.32 1.71
CA ILE A 207 0.60 17.70 3.02
C ILE A 207 1.35 18.55 4.05
N VAL A 208 0.63 18.96 5.09
CA VAL A 208 1.21 19.77 6.18
C VAL A 208 1.74 18.83 7.25
N ILE A 209 3.05 18.83 7.43
CA ILE A 209 3.72 18.10 8.51
C ILE A 209 3.77 19.03 9.73
N LYS A 210 3.35 18.51 10.87
CA LYS A 210 3.39 19.22 12.16
C LYS A 210 4.19 18.38 13.16
N PRO A 211 4.87 19.01 14.13
CA PRO A 211 5.46 18.28 15.23
C PRO A 211 4.40 17.40 15.94
N GLN A 212 4.77 16.17 16.24
CA GLN A 212 3.92 15.21 16.94
C GLN A 212 4.66 14.69 18.17
N SER A 213 3.89 14.26 19.18
CA SER A 213 4.48 13.48 20.26
C SER A 213 4.96 12.12 19.74
N THR A 214 5.98 11.55 20.37
CA THR A 214 6.49 10.21 20.05
C THR A 214 5.38 9.17 19.96
N LEU A 215 4.47 9.16 20.93
CA LEU A 215 3.34 8.25 20.95
C LEU A 215 2.40 8.45 19.75
N ALA A 216 2.07 9.69 19.39
CA ALA A 216 1.20 9.97 18.25
C ALA A 216 1.84 9.51 16.94
N ARG A 217 3.13 9.77 16.76
CA ARG A 217 3.90 9.34 15.59
C ARG A 217 3.92 7.82 15.44
N VAL A 218 4.23 7.10 16.52
CA VAL A 218 4.22 5.63 16.52
C VAL A 218 2.82 5.08 16.26
N SER A 219 1.78 5.65 16.89
CA SER A 219 0.40 5.26 16.63
C SER A 219 0.02 5.39 15.16
N GLN A 220 0.41 6.49 14.49
CA GLN A 220 0.17 6.67 13.06
C GLN A 220 0.91 5.65 12.22
N PHE A 221 2.17 5.39 12.54
CA PHE A 221 2.99 4.42 11.82
C PHE A 221 2.44 2.99 11.93
N VAL A 222 2.14 2.54 13.16
CA VAL A 222 1.58 1.19 13.42
C VAL A 222 0.21 1.04 12.77
N ALA A 223 -0.68 2.02 12.94
CA ALA A 223 -2.00 1.99 12.34
C ALA A 223 -1.90 1.88 10.81
N SER A 224 -0.99 2.62 10.20
CA SER A 224 -0.78 2.62 8.74
C SER A 224 -0.51 1.23 8.19
N GLY A 225 0.36 0.46 8.85
CA GLY A 225 0.73 -0.89 8.43
C GLY A 225 -0.41 -1.92 8.49
N ILE A 226 -1.45 -1.67 9.30
CA ILE A 226 -2.58 -2.60 9.47
C ILE A 226 -3.92 -2.09 8.92
N THR A 227 -3.97 -0.90 8.34
CA THR A 227 -5.25 -0.32 7.85
C THR A 227 -5.96 -1.20 6.83
N GLY A 228 -5.22 -1.95 6.01
CA GLY A 228 -5.79 -2.82 4.99
C GLY A 228 -6.37 -4.14 5.52
N THR A 229 -5.78 -4.71 6.57
CA THR A 229 -6.17 -6.01 7.12
C THR A 229 -7.00 -5.90 8.40
N LYS A 230 -6.76 -4.86 9.22
CA LYS A 230 -7.40 -4.64 10.52
C LYS A 230 -7.84 -3.17 10.68
N PRO A 231 -8.72 -2.66 9.81
CA PRO A 231 -9.10 -1.24 9.81
C PRO A 231 -9.73 -0.77 11.13
N LEU A 232 -10.52 -1.62 11.80
CA LEU A 232 -11.10 -1.29 13.12
C LEU A 232 -10.01 -1.10 14.18
N LEU A 233 -9.01 -1.97 14.21
CA LEU A 233 -7.88 -1.86 15.13
C LEU A 233 -7.07 -0.59 14.86
N ALA A 234 -6.79 -0.31 13.57
CA ALA A 234 -6.15 0.95 13.18
C ALA A 234 -6.93 2.18 13.67
N CYS A 235 -8.27 2.17 13.54
CA CYS A 235 -9.10 3.25 14.06
C CYS A 235 -9.01 3.39 15.58
N LEU A 236 -8.95 2.29 16.32
CA LEU A 236 -8.81 2.33 17.79
C LEU A 236 -7.46 2.92 18.20
N ILE A 237 -6.36 2.54 17.52
CA ILE A 237 -5.03 3.12 17.72
C ILE A 237 -5.07 4.63 17.48
N LEU A 238 -5.59 5.07 16.33
CA LEU A 238 -5.60 6.48 15.93
C LEU A 238 -6.56 7.34 16.77
N LYS A 239 -7.60 6.76 17.37
CA LYS A 239 -8.49 7.44 18.33
C LYS A 239 -7.93 7.44 19.76
N ASN A 240 -6.69 7.00 19.96
CA ASN A 240 -6.06 6.86 21.28
C ASN A 240 -6.89 6.02 22.25
N ARG A 241 -7.57 4.98 21.75
CA ARG A 241 -8.32 4.01 22.58
C ARG A 241 -7.49 2.77 22.94
N ILE A 242 -6.27 2.70 22.43
CA ILE A 242 -5.23 1.75 22.82
C ILE A 242 -4.16 2.58 23.51
N HIS A 243 -3.81 2.18 24.73
CA HIS A 243 -2.98 2.98 25.61
C HIS A 243 -1.65 2.27 25.87
N GLY A 244 -0.56 3.01 25.79
CA GLY A 244 0.74 2.58 26.27
C GLY A 244 1.66 2.00 25.20
N GLU A 245 2.95 2.25 25.41
CA GLU A 245 4.07 1.89 24.56
C GLU A 245 4.13 0.37 24.32
N GLN A 246 3.92 -0.41 25.38
CA GLN A 246 3.98 -1.87 25.32
C GLN A 246 2.87 -2.48 24.45
N GLN A 247 1.66 -1.91 24.48
CA GLN A 247 0.55 -2.39 23.65
C GLN A 247 0.83 -2.11 22.17
N LEU A 248 1.33 -0.92 21.84
CA LEU A 248 1.69 -0.56 20.46
C LEU A 248 2.85 -1.40 19.93
N LEU A 249 3.87 -1.63 20.75
CA LEU A 249 5.00 -2.50 20.41
C LEU A 249 4.52 -3.92 20.12
N SER A 250 3.67 -4.48 20.98
CA SER A 250 3.10 -5.83 20.79
C SER A 250 2.27 -5.92 19.51
N ILE A 251 1.41 -4.92 19.23
CA ILE A 251 0.64 -4.87 17.98
C ILE A 251 1.58 -4.80 16.78
N TYR A 252 2.61 -3.95 16.81
CA TYR A 252 3.58 -3.85 15.72
C TYR A 252 4.26 -5.20 15.45
N GLN A 253 4.81 -5.82 16.49
CA GLN A 253 5.52 -7.10 16.39
C GLN A 253 4.63 -8.23 15.86
N GLN A 254 3.36 -8.27 16.27
CA GLN A 254 2.44 -9.35 15.90
C GLN A 254 1.68 -9.12 14.59
N GLN A 255 1.52 -7.87 14.15
CA GLN A 255 0.58 -7.50 13.07
C GLN A 255 1.21 -6.72 11.92
N VAL A 256 2.32 -6.02 12.16
CA VAL A 256 3.00 -5.19 11.16
C VAL A 256 4.30 -5.85 10.70
N ALA A 257 5.18 -6.23 11.64
CA ALA A 257 6.47 -6.82 11.32
C ALA A 257 6.38 -8.25 10.73
N VAL A 258 5.20 -8.86 10.73
CA VAL A 258 4.95 -10.23 10.22
C VAL A 258 4.67 -10.25 8.71
N VAL A 259 4.62 -9.09 8.04
CA VAL A 259 4.37 -9.04 6.59
C VAL A 259 5.61 -9.57 5.85
N GLY A 260 5.55 -10.83 5.42
CA GLY A 260 6.56 -11.48 4.57
C GLY A 260 6.10 -12.82 3.99
N PRO A 261 6.77 -13.33 2.94
CA PRO A 261 6.53 -14.68 2.46
C PRO A 261 7.00 -15.64 3.55
N GLN A 262 6.07 -16.19 4.33
CA GLN A 262 6.34 -17.52 4.87
C GLN A 262 6.43 -18.45 3.66
N ASP A 263 7.50 -19.24 3.57
CA ASP A 263 7.73 -20.22 2.51
C ASP A 263 6.51 -21.11 2.25
N ASP A 264 5.61 -20.67 1.38
CA ASP A 264 4.40 -21.41 1.00
C ASP A 264 4.70 -22.47 -0.07
N GLN A 265 5.99 -22.74 -0.36
CA GLN A 265 6.42 -23.93 -1.08
C GLN A 265 6.72 -25.12 -0.16
N SER A 266 6.89 -24.91 1.14
CA SER A 266 7.17 -26.00 2.10
C SER A 266 5.90 -26.64 2.70
N ARG A 267 4.73 -26.00 2.56
CA ARG A 267 3.46 -26.50 3.12
C ARG A 267 2.55 -27.23 2.13
N VAL A 268 2.86 -27.21 0.84
CA VAL A 268 2.05 -27.91 -0.20
C VAL A 268 2.43 -29.39 -0.35
N SER A 269 3.56 -29.85 0.20
CA SER A 269 4.01 -31.25 0.06
C SER A 269 3.85 -32.13 1.30
N LYS A 270 3.29 -31.61 2.41
CA LYS A 270 3.01 -32.40 3.63
C LYS A 270 1.69 -32.02 4.28
N ALA A 271 0.58 -32.19 3.56
CA ALA A 271 -0.75 -32.26 4.14
C ALA A 271 -1.69 -33.13 3.29
N ASN A 272 -1.25 -34.37 3.02
CA ASN A 272 -2.17 -35.47 2.73
C ASN A 272 -2.70 -36.00 4.07
N THR A 273 -3.57 -35.22 4.71
CA THR A 273 -4.59 -35.68 5.68
C THR A 273 -5.56 -34.53 5.88
N GLY A 274 -6.84 -34.79 5.58
CA GLY A 274 -7.83 -33.77 5.28
C GLY A 274 -8.07 -32.75 6.39
N PHE A 275 -7.98 -31.47 6.04
CA PHE A 275 -8.81 -30.40 6.60
C PHE A 275 -9.10 -29.39 5.48
N PHE A 276 -10.35 -29.39 5.01
CA PHE A 276 -10.89 -28.35 4.16
C PHE A 276 -10.89 -27.03 4.94
N ILE A 277 -9.99 -26.10 4.62
CA ILE A 277 -10.22 -24.69 4.95
C ILE A 277 -11.17 -24.13 3.89
N LYS A 278 -12.47 -24.37 4.10
CA LYS A 278 -13.50 -23.47 3.59
C LYS A 278 -13.40 -22.18 4.42
N ASN A 279 -12.89 -21.12 3.83
CA ASN A 279 -13.24 -19.76 4.25
C ASN A 279 -13.75 -18.96 3.05
N PRO A 280 -15.03 -19.15 2.67
CA PRO A 280 -15.78 -18.10 2.02
C PRO A 280 -16.22 -17.06 3.07
N LEU A 281 -16.46 -15.83 2.63
CA LEU A 281 -17.06 -14.68 3.32
C LEU A 281 -16.05 -13.65 3.87
N TYR A 282 -16.14 -12.42 3.38
CA TYR A 282 -16.71 -11.33 4.16
C TYR A 282 -17.11 -10.15 3.25
N CYS A 283 -18.32 -10.25 2.69
CA CYS A 283 -19.24 -9.13 2.49
C CYS A 283 -20.57 -9.55 3.14
N ARG A 284 -20.71 -9.30 4.44
CA ARG A 284 -22.02 -9.21 5.08
C ARG A 284 -21.99 -8.02 6.01
N THR A 285 -22.91 -7.10 5.76
CA THR A 285 -23.41 -6.11 6.72
C THR A 285 -23.64 -6.82 8.05
N VAL A 286 -22.87 -6.43 9.08
CA VAL A 286 -23.14 -6.84 10.46
C VAL A 286 -23.87 -5.68 11.10
N GLU A 287 -25.17 -5.88 11.28
CA GLU A 287 -25.94 -5.13 12.27
C GLU A 287 -25.29 -5.32 13.64
N THR A 288 -25.22 -4.21 14.36
CA THR A 288 -24.62 -4.04 15.68
C THR A 288 -25.12 -5.06 16.70
N ASP A 289 -24.19 -5.77 17.34
CA ASP A 289 -24.42 -6.41 18.64
C ASP A 289 -23.31 -5.95 19.60
N GLN A 290 -23.63 -4.95 20.43
CA GLN A 290 -22.73 -4.33 21.41
C GLN A 290 -22.39 -5.24 22.61
N SER A 291 -22.93 -6.46 22.67
CA SER A 291 -22.80 -7.33 23.85
C SER A 291 -21.50 -8.14 23.93
N LYS A 292 -20.65 -8.17 22.88
CA LYS A 292 -19.45 -9.03 22.84
C LYS A 292 -18.10 -8.33 23.08
N ILE A 293 -18.10 -7.05 23.47
CA ILE A 293 -16.86 -6.28 23.77
C ILE A 293 -16.43 -6.42 25.25
N ASN A 294 -17.23 -7.03 26.13
CA ASN A 294 -16.93 -7.12 27.57
C ASN A 294 -16.05 -8.32 27.99
N GLY A 295 -15.18 -8.81 27.11
CA GLY A 295 -14.38 -10.03 27.34
C GLY A 295 -12.94 -9.84 27.83
N ILE A 296 -12.49 -8.62 28.13
CA ILE A 296 -11.15 -8.36 28.67
C ILE A 296 -11.29 -7.93 30.13
N ARG A 297 -11.05 -8.87 31.05
CA ARG A 297 -10.85 -8.55 32.47
C ARG A 297 -9.48 -7.90 32.63
N LEU A 298 -9.47 -6.70 33.19
CA LEU A 298 -8.28 -6.06 33.74
C LEU A 298 -8.11 -6.59 35.17
N GLU A 299 -7.00 -7.24 35.44
CA GLU A 299 -6.34 -7.22 36.75
C GLU A 299 -5.17 -6.24 36.67
#